data_AF-A0A923KQW7-F1
#
_entry.id   AF-A0A923KQW7-F1
#
_cell.length_a   1.000
_cell.length_b   1.000
_cell.length_c   1.000
_cell.angle_alpha   90.00
_cell.angle_beta   90.00
_cell.angle_gamma   90.00
#
_symmetry.space_group_name_H-M   'P 1'
#
loop_
_entity.id
_entity.type
_entity.pdbx_description
1 polymer ?
#
loop_
_entity_poly.entity_id
_entity_poly.type
_entity_poly.pdbx_seq_one_letter_code
_entity_poly.pdbx_strand_id
1 'polypeptide(L)'
;MSETVLRQIECLKLLSKDRTRSANEIHKALEDRGFKTSKRTVERDLQMLSGSVGIIADEEQKPFGWKYSKDVALSLMPGLSEAEALSFLLLKQFASRLLPSSIEDDLEFYFKSAAKSLTENVSKSAVRTWPNKVRTVETSLALQQPNNDPVVQKELYNALFRSKQVEISYRPAGKPEARSYSPINVLGLIEHGAVIYVVANFEGYDNIRLLALHRIRKVKMLDTATVTPPGFNLDEYIASDGMGFGGDGNEIQLVLRFYDGAGYALRSISW
;
A
#
# COMPACT_ATOMS: atom_id res chain seq x y z
N MET A 1 -20.38 12.80 33.56
CA MET A 1 -20.36 13.38 32.20
C MET A 1 -21.81 13.70 31.81
N SER A 2 -22.09 14.85 31.21
CA SER A 2 -23.47 15.17 30.77
C SER A 2 -23.83 14.36 29.52
N GLU A 3 -25.11 14.01 29.38
CA GLU A 3 -25.64 13.28 28.21
C GLU A 3 -25.32 14.00 26.88
N THR A 4 -25.29 15.33 26.91
CA THR A 4 -24.87 16.17 25.78
C THR A 4 -23.41 15.94 25.36
N VAL A 5 -22.48 15.84 26.30
CA VAL A 5 -21.06 15.61 25.97
C VAL A 5 -20.87 14.20 25.42
N LEU A 6 -21.53 13.20 26.00
CA LEU A 6 -21.50 11.83 25.48
C LEU A 6 -22.05 11.76 24.06
N ARG A 7 -23.19 12.43 23.79
CA ARG A 7 -23.75 12.53 22.44
C ARG A 7 -22.78 13.19 21.46
N GLN A 8 -22.13 14.28 21.85
CA GLN A 8 -21.15 14.98 21.00
C GLN A 8 -19.92 14.11 20.70
N ILE A 9 -19.43 13.34 21.69
CA ILE A 9 -18.36 12.35 21.47
C ILE A 9 -18.82 11.27 20.48
N GLU A 10 -20.05 10.79 20.60
CA GLU A 10 -20.60 9.81 19.66
C GLU A 10 -20.80 10.38 18.26
N CYS A 11 -21.19 11.66 18.12
CA CYS A 11 -21.19 12.35 16.82
C CYS A 11 -19.80 12.29 16.17
N LEU A 12 -18.75 12.61 16.93
CA LEU A 12 -17.37 12.61 16.43
C LEU A 12 -16.92 11.22 15.98
N LYS A 13 -17.23 10.17 16.76
CA LYS A 13 -16.90 8.77 16.40
C LYS A 13 -17.58 8.27 15.12
N LEU A 14 -18.68 8.90 14.70
CA LEU A 14 -19.40 8.53 13.48
C LEU A 14 -18.80 9.16 12.22
N LEU A 15 -17.95 10.17 12.37
CA LEU A 15 -17.32 10.90 11.26
C LEU A 15 -16.03 10.21 10.81
N SER A 16 -15.66 10.41 9.55
CA SER A 16 -14.43 9.89 8.93
C SER A 16 -13.65 11.02 8.26
N LYS A 17 -12.37 10.77 7.94
CA LYS A 17 -11.55 11.64 7.08
C LYS A 17 -11.93 11.52 5.60
N ASP A 18 -12.39 10.36 5.16
CA ASP A 18 -12.55 10.05 3.72
C ASP A 18 -14.01 10.03 3.27
N ARG A 19 -14.95 9.85 4.20
CA ARG A 19 -16.38 9.73 3.91
C ARG A 19 -17.15 10.81 4.65
N THR A 20 -18.11 11.42 3.95
CA THR A 20 -19.07 12.34 4.53
C THR A 20 -20.25 11.58 5.12
N ARG A 21 -20.88 12.14 6.16
CA ARG A 21 -22.19 11.69 6.67
C ARG A 21 -23.12 12.87 6.87
N SER A 22 -24.34 12.76 6.37
CA SER A 22 -25.37 13.77 6.60
C SER A 22 -25.80 13.80 8.08
N ALA A 23 -26.31 14.95 8.52
CA ALA A 23 -26.85 15.08 9.88
C ALA A 23 -28.00 14.08 10.16
N ASN A 24 -28.72 13.65 9.12
CA ASN A 24 -29.79 12.66 9.24
C ASN A 24 -29.24 11.25 9.52
N GLU A 25 -28.16 10.85 8.84
CA GLU A 25 -27.51 9.56 9.08
C GLU A 25 -26.89 9.49 10.48
N ILE A 26 -26.29 10.60 10.92
CA ILE A 26 -25.72 10.71 12.26
C ILE A 26 -26.84 10.65 13.31
N HIS A 27 -27.96 11.34 13.08
CA HIS A 27 -29.13 11.29 13.97
C HIS A 27 -29.70 9.87 14.11
N LYS A 28 -29.92 9.14 13.01
CA LYS A 28 -30.36 7.73 13.06
C LYS A 28 -29.38 6.85 13.83
N ALA A 29 -28.07 6.98 13.57
CA ALA A 29 -27.07 6.19 14.26
C ALA A 29 -26.98 6.50 15.77
N LEU A 30 -27.33 7.72 16.19
CA LEU A 30 -27.43 8.08 17.60
C LEU A 30 -28.69 7.52 18.26
N GLU A 31 -29.84 7.51 17.55
CA GLU A 31 -31.06 6.86 18.04
C GLU A 31 -30.86 5.36 18.25
N ASP A 32 -30.19 4.68 17.31
CA ASP A 32 -29.84 3.26 17.43
C ASP A 32 -28.93 2.97 18.64
N ARG A 33 -28.13 3.97 19.06
CA ARG A 33 -27.26 3.93 20.26
C ARG A 33 -27.99 4.37 21.54
N GLY A 34 -29.29 4.61 21.48
CA GLY A 34 -30.14 4.95 22.63
C GLY A 34 -30.19 6.44 23.00
N PHE A 35 -29.63 7.34 22.17
CA PHE A 35 -29.70 8.78 22.43
C PHE A 35 -31.05 9.35 21.96
N LYS A 36 -31.86 9.84 22.89
CA LYS A 36 -33.14 10.51 22.58
C LYS A 36 -32.87 11.96 22.18
N THR A 37 -32.61 12.19 20.90
CA THR A 37 -32.31 13.53 20.38
C THR A 37 -33.06 13.80 19.07
N SER A 38 -33.10 15.07 18.67
CA SER A 38 -33.71 15.48 17.39
C SER A 38 -32.62 15.75 16.36
N LYS A 39 -32.96 15.59 15.08
CA LYS A 39 -32.07 16.00 13.97
C LYS A 39 -31.56 17.44 14.13
N ARG A 40 -32.42 18.38 14.54
CA ARG A 40 -32.06 19.79 14.78
C ARG A 40 -31.01 19.94 15.89
N THR A 41 -31.06 19.07 16.91
CA THR A 41 -30.05 19.04 17.97
C THR A 41 -28.71 18.55 17.45
N VAL A 42 -28.71 17.50 16.61
CA VAL A 42 -27.50 16.98 15.96
C VAL A 42 -26.87 18.01 15.03
N GLU A 43 -27.68 18.70 14.21
CA GLU A 43 -27.22 19.81 13.36
C GLU A 43 -26.55 20.91 14.20
N ARG A 44 -27.15 21.29 15.33
CA ARG A 44 -26.58 22.29 16.25
C ARG A 44 -25.27 21.82 16.88
N ASP A 45 -25.19 20.55 17.28
CA ASP A 45 -23.97 19.96 17.84
C ASP A 45 -22.84 19.91 16.81
N LEU A 46 -23.13 19.50 15.57
CA LEU A 46 -22.15 19.48 14.48
C LEU A 46 -21.63 20.89 14.19
N GLN A 47 -22.50 21.89 14.22
CA GLN A 47 -22.09 23.27 14.00
C GLN A 47 -21.22 23.82 15.14
N MET A 48 -21.51 23.45 16.39
CA MET A 48 -20.64 23.77 17.54
C MET A 48 -19.29 23.05 17.45
N LEU A 49 -19.29 21.77 17.09
CA LEU A 49 -18.08 20.96 16.92
C LEU A 49 -17.24 21.46 15.74
N SER A 50 -17.85 22.00 14.69
CA SER A 50 -17.12 22.61 13.57
C SER A 50 -16.22 23.75 14.00
N GLY A 51 -16.70 24.61 14.91
CA GLY A 51 -15.94 25.74 15.44
C GLY A 51 -14.80 25.38 16.40
N SER A 52 -14.71 24.13 16.88
CA SER A 52 -13.79 23.75 17.96
C SER A 52 -12.94 22.50 17.67
N VAL A 53 -13.50 21.54 16.94
CA VAL A 53 -12.95 20.20 16.70
C VAL A 53 -12.62 19.99 15.22
N GLY A 54 -12.70 21.04 14.39
CA GLY A 54 -12.20 21.05 13.01
C GLY A 54 -12.91 20.06 12.07
N ILE A 55 -14.18 19.76 12.34
CA ILE A 55 -15.06 19.10 11.38
C ILE A 55 -15.60 20.13 10.39
N ILE A 56 -15.80 19.73 9.14
CA ILE A 56 -16.26 20.59 8.06
C ILE A 56 -17.55 20.06 7.46
N ALA A 57 -18.40 20.98 7.01
CA ALA A 57 -19.52 20.67 6.14
C ALA A 57 -19.03 20.64 4.68
N ASP A 58 -19.30 19.53 4.02
CA ASP A 58 -19.16 19.37 2.59
C ASP A 58 -20.43 19.87 1.92
N GLU A 59 -20.33 21.07 1.33
CA GLU A 59 -21.46 21.79 0.73
C GLU A 59 -21.66 21.46 -0.76
N GLU A 60 -20.85 20.57 -1.34
CA GLU A 60 -20.89 20.23 -2.76
C GLU A 60 -22.23 19.63 -3.19
N GLN A 61 -22.88 18.87 -2.31
CA GLN A 61 -24.19 18.26 -2.58
C GLN A 61 -25.10 18.34 -1.35
N LYS A 62 -26.40 18.59 -1.60
CA LYS A 62 -27.44 18.49 -0.57
C LYS A 62 -27.96 17.05 -0.51
N PRO A 63 -28.18 16.47 0.69
CA PRO A 63 -27.96 17.07 2.00
C PRO A 63 -26.45 17.19 2.34
N PHE A 64 -26.07 18.29 2.98
CA PHE A 64 -24.67 18.54 3.35
C PHE A 64 -24.10 17.41 4.19
N GLY A 65 -22.90 17.00 3.83
CA GLY A 65 -22.19 15.89 4.46
C GLY A 65 -21.13 16.40 5.43
N TRP A 66 -21.03 15.84 6.62
CA TRP A 66 -20.01 16.21 7.61
C TRP A 66 -18.85 15.23 7.56
N LYS A 67 -17.62 15.74 7.66
CA LYS A 67 -16.38 14.96 7.74
C LYS A 67 -15.34 15.70 8.59
N TYR A 68 -14.29 15.00 8.99
CA TYR A 68 -13.13 15.68 9.57
C TYR A 68 -12.38 16.46 8.48
N SER A 69 -11.86 17.64 8.83
CA SER A 69 -10.80 18.22 8.01
C SER A 69 -9.56 17.32 8.08
N LYS A 70 -8.84 17.23 6.97
CA LYS A 70 -7.62 16.41 6.88
C LYS A 70 -6.58 16.80 7.94
N ASP A 71 -6.53 18.08 8.33
CA ASP A 71 -5.55 18.60 9.28
C ASP A 71 -5.96 18.42 10.75
N VAL A 72 -7.26 18.43 11.09
CA VAL A 72 -7.71 18.33 12.49
C VAL A 72 -8.02 16.90 12.93
N ALA A 73 -8.37 15.99 12.01
CA ALA A 73 -8.36 14.54 12.28
C ALA A 73 -7.05 14.11 12.96
N LEU A 74 -5.95 14.77 12.56
CA LEU A 74 -4.59 14.54 13.04
C LEU A 74 -4.36 14.99 14.48
N SER A 75 -5.05 16.06 14.91
CA SER A 75 -4.86 16.70 16.22
C SER A 75 -5.68 16.02 17.32
N LEU A 76 -6.79 15.36 16.95
CA LEU A 76 -7.73 14.72 17.89
C LEU A 76 -7.41 13.27 18.20
N MET A 77 -6.48 12.68 17.44
CA MET A 77 -6.00 11.34 17.73
C MET A 77 -5.21 11.34 19.04
N PRO A 78 -5.40 10.33 19.90
CA PRO A 78 -4.52 10.16 21.06
C PRO A 78 -3.07 10.07 20.57
N GLY A 79 -2.18 10.80 21.26
CA GLY A 79 -0.75 10.75 20.94
C GLY A 79 -0.22 9.32 21.02
N LEU A 80 0.61 8.94 20.06
CA LEU A 80 1.25 7.62 20.04
C LEU A 80 2.20 7.49 21.24
N SER A 81 2.15 6.35 21.93
CA SER A 81 3.17 5.97 22.92
C SER A 81 4.55 5.85 22.26
N GLU A 82 5.63 5.85 23.06
CA GLU A 82 6.99 5.70 22.53
C GLU A 82 7.16 4.40 21.71
N ALA A 83 6.54 3.30 22.15
CA ALA A 83 6.60 2.00 21.48
C ALA A 83 5.84 1.99 20.14
N GLU A 84 4.64 2.59 20.10
CA GLU A 84 3.86 2.73 18.87
C GLU A 84 4.56 3.65 17.88
N ALA A 85 5.11 4.78 18.35
CA ALA A 85 5.87 5.70 17.53
C ALA A 85 7.11 5.02 16.92
N LEU A 86 7.87 4.26 17.71
CA LEU A 86 8.99 3.48 17.18
C LEU A 86 8.53 2.46 16.13
N SER A 87 7.44 1.74 16.41
CA SER A 87 6.89 0.73 15.49
C SER A 87 6.51 1.32 14.14
N PHE A 88 5.84 2.48 14.14
CA PHE A 88 5.48 3.19 12.90
C PHE A 88 6.72 3.69 12.13
N LEU A 89 7.76 4.16 12.82
CA LEU A 89 9.00 4.57 12.14
C LEU A 89 9.75 3.39 11.52
N LEU A 90 9.81 2.25 12.23
CA LEU A 90 10.40 1.02 11.69
C LEU A 90 9.58 0.51 10.51
N LEU A 91 8.24 0.56 10.59
CA LEU A 91 7.36 0.24 9.48
C LEU A 91 7.64 1.15 8.27
N LYS A 92 7.75 2.47 8.45
CA LYS A 92 8.11 3.37 7.34
C LYS A 92 9.48 3.02 6.75
N GLN A 93 10.46 2.73 7.61
CA GLN A 93 11.83 2.42 7.18
C GLN A 93 11.92 1.12 6.38
N PHE A 94 11.18 0.07 6.80
CA PHE A 94 11.34 -1.27 6.22
C PHE A 94 10.22 -1.67 5.25
N ALA A 95 9.01 -1.14 5.41
CA ALA A 95 7.86 -1.50 4.56
C ALA A 95 7.56 -0.49 3.45
N SER A 96 8.18 0.71 3.43
CA SER A 96 7.97 1.70 2.34
C SER A 96 8.23 1.12 0.94
N ARG A 97 9.13 0.14 0.82
CA ARG A 97 9.41 -0.55 -0.46
C ARG A 97 8.32 -1.53 -0.90
N LEU A 98 7.49 -1.99 0.03
CA LEU A 98 6.45 -3.00 -0.18
C LEU A 98 5.03 -2.43 -0.14
N LEU A 99 4.85 -1.23 0.43
CA LEU A 99 3.56 -0.58 0.52
C LEU A 99 3.16 0.08 -0.81
N PRO A 100 1.93 -0.15 -1.31
CA PRO A 100 1.37 0.66 -2.38
C PRO A 100 1.32 2.14 -1.96
N SER A 101 1.55 3.06 -2.90
CA SER A 101 1.59 4.51 -2.61
C SER A 101 0.30 5.01 -1.94
N SER A 102 -0.85 4.42 -2.25
CA SER A 102 -2.13 4.76 -1.62
C SER A 102 -2.17 4.44 -0.12
N ILE A 103 -1.54 3.34 0.30
CA ILE A 103 -1.45 2.96 1.71
C ILE A 103 -0.42 3.81 2.43
N GLU A 104 0.69 4.15 1.77
CA GLU A 104 1.67 5.09 2.31
C GLU A 104 1.04 6.47 2.57
N ASP A 105 0.26 6.99 1.62
CA ASP A 105 -0.49 8.24 1.76
C ASP A 105 -1.47 8.18 2.95
N ASP A 106 -2.14 7.03 3.15
CA ASP A 106 -3.05 6.81 4.28
C ASP A 106 -2.34 6.76 5.64
N LEU A 107 -1.11 6.23 5.66
CA LEU A 107 -0.29 6.08 6.86
C LEU A 107 0.58 7.29 7.17
N GLU A 108 0.73 8.23 6.23
CA GLU A 108 1.62 9.39 6.35
C GLU A 108 1.34 10.22 7.61
N PHE A 109 0.08 10.27 8.04
CA PHE A 109 -0.27 10.86 9.32
C PHE A 109 0.41 10.17 10.51
N TYR A 110 0.28 8.85 10.63
CA TYR A 110 0.87 8.08 11.73
C TYR A 110 2.39 8.21 11.71
N PHE A 111 3.00 8.24 10.53
CA PHE A 111 4.42 8.49 10.38
C PHE A 111 4.86 9.87 10.89
N LYS A 112 4.11 10.93 10.56
CA LYS A 112 4.38 12.29 11.07
C LYS A 112 4.17 12.38 12.58
N SER A 113 3.10 11.80 13.10
CA SER A 113 2.81 11.77 14.54
C SER A 113 3.83 10.97 15.33
N ALA A 114 4.30 9.84 14.79
CA ALA A 114 5.35 9.03 15.37
C ALA A 114 6.68 9.79 15.44
N ALA A 115 7.06 10.46 14.34
CA ALA A 115 8.24 11.32 14.32
C ALA A 115 8.13 12.44 15.37
N LYS A 116 6.97 13.10 15.44
CA LYS A 116 6.70 14.18 16.39
C LYS A 116 6.79 13.72 17.85
N SER A 117 6.11 12.61 18.20
CA SER A 117 6.09 12.03 19.55
C SER A 117 7.49 11.68 20.06
N LEU A 118 8.35 11.13 19.19
CA LEU A 118 9.74 10.83 19.52
C LEU A 118 10.63 12.08 19.57
N THR A 119 10.26 13.17 18.90
CA THR A 119 11.01 14.44 18.95
C THR A 119 10.69 15.33 20.14
N GLU A 120 9.42 15.39 20.54
CA GLU A 120 8.89 16.33 21.55
C GLU A 120 8.99 15.81 22.99
N ASN A 121 9.01 14.49 23.20
CA ASN A 121 9.24 13.94 24.53
C ASN A 121 10.72 14.08 24.92
N VAL A 122 10.96 14.82 26.01
CA VAL A 122 12.28 15.24 26.55
C VAL A 122 13.08 14.07 27.17
N SER A 123 12.52 12.86 27.20
CA SER A 123 13.19 11.69 27.76
C SER A 123 14.34 11.22 26.84
N LYS A 124 15.54 11.02 27.38
CA LYS A 124 16.70 10.41 26.69
C LYS A 124 16.52 8.89 26.53
N SER A 125 15.35 8.46 26.06
CA SER A 125 14.98 7.06 25.92
C SER A 125 15.79 6.40 24.79
N ALA A 126 16.30 5.19 25.05
CA ALA A 126 17.05 4.38 24.08
C ALA A 126 16.27 4.18 22.76
N VAL A 127 14.93 4.19 22.87
CA VAL A 127 13.94 4.07 21.79
C VAL A 127 14.15 5.12 20.69
N ARG A 128 14.44 6.39 21.03
CA ARG A 128 14.65 7.46 20.04
C ARG A 128 15.92 7.28 19.21
N THR A 129 16.95 6.65 19.78
CA THR A 129 18.23 6.42 19.08
C THR A 129 18.23 5.14 18.25
N TRP A 130 17.29 4.22 18.48
CA TRP A 130 17.24 2.91 17.83
C TRP A 130 17.11 3.00 16.29
N PRO A 131 16.21 3.83 15.73
CA PRO A 131 16.14 4.01 14.27
C PRO A 131 17.43 4.54 13.65
N ASN A 132 18.29 5.22 14.42
CA ASN A 132 19.60 5.70 13.94
C ASN A 132 20.71 4.65 14.08
N LYS A 133 20.51 3.63 14.92
CA LYS A 133 21.50 2.59 15.23
C LYS A 133 21.32 1.32 14.41
N VAL A 134 20.10 1.06 13.95
CA VAL A 134 19.80 -0.13 13.15
C VAL A 134 19.74 0.22 11.68
N ARG A 135 20.55 -0.49 10.89
CA ARG A 135 20.51 -0.47 9.44
C ARG A 135 20.41 -1.91 8.98
N THR A 136 19.48 -2.19 8.08
CA THR A 136 19.52 -3.43 7.32
C THR A 136 20.41 -3.19 6.12
N VAL A 137 21.49 -3.96 6.03
CA VAL A 137 22.34 -4.04 4.84
C VAL A 137 21.95 -5.35 4.15
N GLU A 138 21.41 -5.27 2.94
CA GLU A 138 21.07 -6.45 2.17
C GLU A 138 22.33 -7.27 1.87
N THR A 139 22.30 -8.57 2.17
CA THR A 139 23.43 -9.48 1.94
C THR A 139 23.26 -10.17 0.59
N SER A 140 23.59 -9.46 -0.48
CA SER A 140 23.86 -10.04 -1.79
C SER A 140 24.44 -8.94 -2.67
N LEU A 141 25.24 -9.30 -3.67
CA LEU A 141 25.56 -8.41 -4.80
C LEU A 141 24.29 -7.64 -5.18
N ALA A 142 24.21 -6.36 -4.82
CA ALA A 142 23.01 -5.57 -5.08
C ALA A 142 22.95 -5.37 -6.60
N LEU A 143 22.27 -6.27 -7.29
CA LEU A 143 21.83 -6.04 -8.66
C LEU A 143 21.09 -4.71 -8.60
N GLN A 144 21.63 -3.68 -9.27
CA GLN A 144 20.96 -2.39 -9.34
C GLN A 144 19.54 -2.66 -9.82
N GLN A 145 18.55 -2.36 -8.97
CA GLN A 145 17.16 -2.56 -9.33
C GLN A 145 16.92 -1.81 -10.64
N PRO A 146 16.40 -2.49 -11.69
CA PRO A 146 16.14 -1.82 -12.93
C PRO A 146 15.13 -0.71 -12.67
N ASN A 147 15.40 0.48 -13.20
CA ASN A 147 14.55 1.65 -13.02
C ASN A 147 13.14 1.36 -13.56
N ASN A 148 12.21 1.08 -12.65
CA ASN A 148 10.80 0.89 -12.98
C ASN A 148 10.15 2.27 -13.11
N ASP A 149 9.41 2.50 -14.19
CA ASP A 149 8.63 3.72 -14.33
C ASP A 149 7.55 3.76 -13.24
N PRO A 150 7.56 4.76 -12.33
CA PRO A 150 6.62 4.84 -11.22
C PRO A 150 5.15 4.88 -11.68
N VAL A 151 4.89 5.46 -12.85
CA VAL A 151 3.53 5.54 -13.42
C VAL A 151 3.07 4.15 -13.85
N VAL A 152 3.92 3.40 -14.54
CA VAL A 152 3.66 2.02 -14.97
C VAL A 152 3.41 1.12 -13.77
N GLN A 153 4.26 1.21 -12.75
CA GLN A 153 4.14 0.42 -11.53
C GLN A 153 2.82 0.71 -10.81
N LYS A 154 2.49 1.99 -10.60
CA LYS A 154 1.25 2.41 -9.94
C LYS A 154 0.01 1.89 -10.67
N GLU A 155 -0.06 2.06 -11.99
CA GLU A 155 -1.20 1.60 -12.79
C GLU A 155 -1.37 0.09 -12.75
N LEU A 156 -0.27 -0.67 -12.84
CA LEU A 156 -0.32 -2.13 -12.76
C LEU A 156 -0.79 -2.62 -11.38
N TYR A 157 -0.28 -2.00 -10.30
CA TYR A 157 -0.64 -2.37 -8.93
C TYR A 157 -2.12 -2.07 -8.68
N ASN A 158 -2.61 -0.94 -9.18
CA ASN A 158 -4.03 -0.58 -9.11
C ASN A 158 -4.90 -1.58 -9.88
N ALA A 159 -4.48 -1.99 -11.07
CA ALA A 159 -5.23 -2.96 -11.87
C ALA A 159 -5.30 -4.34 -11.19
N LEU A 160 -4.19 -4.82 -10.62
CA LEU A 160 -4.15 -6.05 -9.83
C LEU A 160 -5.07 -5.95 -8.60
N PHE A 161 -4.95 -4.86 -7.83
CA PHE A 161 -5.77 -4.63 -6.64
C PHE A 161 -7.27 -4.58 -6.95
N ARG A 162 -7.65 -4.01 -8.11
CA ARG A 162 -9.04 -3.91 -8.56
C ARG A 162 -9.52 -5.12 -9.35
N SER A 163 -8.66 -6.13 -9.53
CA SER A 163 -8.93 -7.31 -10.36
C SER A 163 -9.43 -6.94 -11.77
N LYS A 164 -8.75 -5.98 -12.41
CA LYS A 164 -9.04 -5.50 -13.76
C LYS A 164 -7.99 -5.97 -14.76
N GLN A 165 -8.44 -6.25 -15.98
CA GLN A 165 -7.55 -6.51 -17.10
C GLN A 165 -6.78 -5.24 -17.49
N VAL A 166 -5.64 -5.44 -18.16
CA VAL A 166 -4.80 -4.35 -18.63
C VAL A 166 -4.42 -4.53 -20.10
N GLU A 167 -4.21 -3.42 -20.77
CA GLU A 167 -3.40 -3.35 -21.99
C GLU A 167 -1.98 -2.91 -21.59
N ILE A 168 -0.96 -3.60 -22.06
CA ILE A 168 0.44 -3.21 -21.83
C ILE A 168 1.20 -3.06 -23.13
N SER A 169 2.19 -2.17 -23.13
CA SER A 169 3.26 -2.17 -24.12
C SER A 169 4.50 -2.80 -23.49
N TYR A 170 4.95 -3.95 -24.01
CA TYR A 170 6.05 -4.72 -23.45
C TYR A 170 7.20 -4.86 -24.44
N ARG A 171 8.43 -4.61 -23.98
CA ARG A 171 9.66 -4.80 -24.77
C ARG A 171 10.33 -6.14 -24.43
N PRO A 172 10.25 -7.16 -25.31
CA PRO A 172 10.91 -8.45 -25.08
C PRO A 172 12.43 -8.33 -24.99
N ALA A 173 13.07 -9.26 -24.29
CA ALA A 173 14.53 -9.37 -24.28
C ALA A 173 15.07 -9.54 -25.72
N GLY A 174 16.14 -8.81 -26.05
CA GLY A 174 16.78 -8.90 -27.36
C GLY A 174 16.03 -8.22 -28.51
N LYS A 175 14.86 -7.59 -28.27
CA LYS A 175 14.13 -6.85 -29.31
C LYS A 175 14.17 -5.34 -29.04
N PRO A 176 14.38 -4.50 -30.07
CA PRO A 176 14.40 -3.05 -29.92
C PRO A 176 12.98 -2.49 -29.72
N GLU A 177 11.98 -3.09 -30.37
CA GLU A 177 10.62 -2.58 -30.40
C GLU A 177 9.74 -3.18 -29.30
N ALA A 178 8.92 -2.32 -28.68
CA ALA A 178 7.87 -2.72 -27.76
C ALA A 178 6.63 -3.16 -28.56
N ARG A 179 5.98 -4.23 -28.10
CA ARG A 179 4.72 -4.72 -28.67
C ARG A 179 3.59 -4.47 -27.70
N SER A 180 2.45 -4.04 -28.22
CA SER A 180 1.23 -3.92 -27.42
C SER A 180 0.54 -5.27 -27.31
N TYR A 181 0.07 -5.57 -26.11
CA TYR A 181 -0.67 -6.78 -25.79
C TYR A 181 -1.92 -6.37 -25.01
N SER A 182 -3.07 -6.85 -25.48
CA SER A 182 -4.38 -6.56 -24.89
C SER A 182 -5.38 -7.65 -25.28
N PRO A 183 -6.29 -8.07 -24.38
CA PRO A 183 -6.26 -7.82 -22.94
C PRO A 183 -5.35 -8.84 -22.21
N ILE A 184 -4.76 -8.38 -21.11
CA ILE A 184 -3.93 -9.19 -20.22
C ILE A 184 -4.57 -9.26 -18.84
N ASN A 185 -4.61 -10.47 -18.30
CA ASN A 185 -5.02 -10.74 -16.93
C ASN A 185 -3.79 -10.67 -16.02
N VAL A 186 -3.77 -9.73 -15.08
CA VAL A 186 -2.72 -9.67 -14.05
C VAL A 186 -3.16 -10.54 -12.87
N LEU A 187 -2.41 -11.60 -12.60
CA LEU A 187 -2.75 -12.63 -11.61
C LEU A 187 -1.95 -12.49 -10.32
N GLY A 188 -0.77 -11.87 -10.39
CA GLY A 188 0.08 -11.68 -9.23
C GLY A 188 1.38 -10.95 -9.55
N LEU A 189 2.14 -10.69 -8.49
CA LEU A 189 3.48 -10.12 -8.55
C LEU A 189 4.42 -11.03 -7.77
N ILE A 190 5.58 -11.31 -8.35
CA ILE A 190 6.66 -12.06 -7.70
C ILE A 190 7.90 -11.18 -7.70
N GLU A 191 8.46 -10.95 -6.51
CA GLU A 191 9.79 -10.36 -6.38
C GLU A 191 10.83 -11.48 -6.39
N HIS A 192 11.74 -11.46 -7.36
CA HIS A 192 12.84 -12.41 -7.46
C HIS A 192 14.16 -11.66 -7.61
N GLY A 193 14.94 -11.65 -6.52
CA GLY A 193 16.12 -10.79 -6.40
C GLY A 193 15.74 -9.32 -6.48
N ALA A 194 16.34 -8.59 -7.42
CA ALA A 194 16.09 -7.15 -7.62
C ALA A 194 15.00 -6.84 -8.66
N VAL A 195 14.34 -7.87 -9.23
CA VAL A 195 13.39 -7.72 -10.33
C VAL A 195 11.99 -8.15 -9.90
N ILE A 196 11.00 -7.29 -10.20
CA ILE A 196 9.59 -7.61 -10.05
C ILE A 196 9.08 -8.25 -11.34
N TYR A 197 8.50 -9.44 -11.23
CA TYR A 197 7.83 -10.15 -12.31
C TYR A 197 6.33 -10.08 -12.13
N VAL A 198 5.65 -9.74 -13.22
CA VAL A 198 4.20 -9.75 -13.31
C VAL A 198 3.78 -11.12 -13.79
N VAL A 199 3.00 -11.82 -12.98
CA VAL A 199 2.39 -13.11 -13.33
C VAL A 199 1.10 -12.81 -14.06
N ALA A 200 1.04 -13.21 -15.33
CA ALA A 200 -0.07 -12.84 -16.19
C ALA A 200 -0.37 -13.93 -17.22
N ASN A 201 -1.62 -14.01 -17.66
CA ASN A 201 -1.98 -14.77 -18.86
C ASN A 201 -2.65 -13.85 -19.89
N PHE A 202 -2.53 -14.24 -21.16
CA PHE A 202 -3.13 -13.55 -22.28
C PHE A 202 -4.53 -14.09 -22.49
N GLU A 203 -5.48 -13.23 -22.85
CA GLU A 203 -6.84 -13.69 -23.12
C GLU A 203 -6.87 -14.75 -24.23
N GLY A 204 -7.65 -15.81 -24.00
CA GLY A 204 -7.75 -16.97 -24.89
C GLY A 204 -6.64 -18.00 -24.71
N TYR A 205 -5.69 -17.79 -23.79
CA TYR A 205 -4.65 -18.75 -23.46
C TYR A 205 -4.55 -19.01 -21.95
N ASP A 206 -4.43 -20.28 -21.59
CA ASP A 206 -4.24 -20.73 -20.21
C ASP A 206 -2.76 -20.67 -19.76
N ASN A 207 -1.85 -20.29 -20.67
CA ASN A 207 -0.43 -20.22 -20.36
C ASN A 207 -0.11 -19.00 -19.49
N ILE A 208 0.41 -19.29 -18.29
CA ILE A 208 0.98 -18.27 -17.42
C ILE A 208 2.32 -17.80 -18.00
N ARG A 209 2.56 -16.49 -17.98
CA ARG A 209 3.82 -15.87 -18.37
C ARG A 209 4.29 -14.91 -17.30
N LEU A 210 5.62 -14.83 -17.20
CA LEU A 210 6.30 -13.86 -16.37
C LEU A 210 6.79 -12.68 -17.21
N LEU A 211 6.28 -11.50 -16.89
CA LEU A 211 6.66 -10.25 -17.55
C LEU A 211 7.44 -9.39 -16.57
N ALA A 212 8.73 -9.19 -16.83
CA ALA A 212 9.54 -8.30 -16.00
C ALA A 212 9.02 -6.86 -16.04
N LEU A 213 8.72 -6.27 -14.88
CA LEU A 213 8.07 -4.97 -14.74
C LEU A 213 8.84 -3.85 -15.47
N HIS A 214 10.16 -3.80 -15.32
CA HIS A 214 11.04 -2.80 -15.97
C HIS A 214 11.03 -2.84 -17.50
N ARG A 215 10.46 -3.88 -18.12
CA ARG A 215 10.30 -4.01 -19.57
C ARG A 215 8.93 -3.57 -20.07
N ILE A 216 8.01 -3.27 -19.15
CA ILE A 216 6.71 -2.67 -19.46
C ILE A 216 6.91 -1.17 -19.64
N ARG A 217 6.46 -0.65 -20.78
CA ARG A 217 6.61 0.77 -21.16
C ARG A 217 5.35 1.58 -20.93
N LYS A 218 4.19 0.95 -21.04
CA LYS A 218 2.88 1.56 -20.82
C LYS A 218 1.94 0.52 -20.26
N VAL A 219 1.05 0.94 -19.36
CA VAL A 219 -0.06 0.16 -18.83
C VAL A 219 -1.30 1.01 -18.94
N LYS A 220 -2.40 0.40 -19.39
CA LYS A 220 -3.72 1.01 -19.41
C LYS A 220 -4.69 0.01 -18.81
N MET A 221 -5.30 0.37 -17.69
CA MET A 221 -6.35 -0.44 -17.06
C MET A 221 -7.60 -0.46 -17.96
N LEU A 222 -8.22 -1.63 -18.07
CA LEU A 222 -9.46 -1.85 -18.81
C LEU A 222 -10.63 -1.99 -17.81
N ASP A 223 -11.86 -1.76 -18.28
CA ASP A 223 -13.05 -1.89 -17.45
C ASP A 223 -13.51 -3.34 -17.27
N THR A 224 -12.89 -4.27 -17.99
CA THR A 224 -13.14 -5.72 -17.90
C THR A 224 -12.45 -6.34 -16.68
N ALA A 225 -13.10 -7.34 -16.07
CA ALA A 225 -12.56 -8.04 -14.91
C ALA A 225 -11.49 -9.07 -15.33
N THR A 226 -10.48 -9.26 -14.48
CA THR A 226 -9.45 -10.29 -14.67
C THR A 226 -10.07 -11.68 -14.72
N VAL A 227 -9.74 -12.46 -15.74
CA VAL A 227 -10.12 -13.87 -15.87
C VAL A 227 -8.95 -14.72 -15.40
N THR A 228 -9.12 -15.40 -14.28
CA THR A 228 -8.10 -16.31 -13.74
C THR A 228 -8.27 -17.70 -14.36
N PRO A 229 -7.20 -18.33 -14.89
CA PRO A 229 -7.28 -19.69 -15.41
C PRO A 229 -7.81 -20.69 -14.36
N PRO A 230 -8.62 -21.69 -14.75
CA PRO A 230 -9.14 -22.67 -13.81
C PRO A 230 -8.02 -23.40 -13.07
N GLY A 231 -8.08 -23.40 -11.73
CA GLY A 231 -7.10 -24.09 -10.90
C GLY A 231 -5.75 -23.37 -10.74
N PHE A 232 -5.62 -22.12 -11.20
CA PHE A 232 -4.39 -21.36 -10.97
C PHE A 232 -4.21 -21.01 -9.49
N ASN A 233 -3.06 -21.37 -8.93
CA ASN A 233 -2.59 -20.96 -7.61
C ASN A 233 -1.16 -20.40 -7.74
N LEU A 234 -0.94 -19.21 -7.18
CA LEU A 234 0.34 -18.52 -7.28
C LEU A 234 1.47 -19.25 -6.53
N ASP A 235 1.18 -19.81 -5.36
CA ASP A 235 2.16 -20.54 -4.54
C ASP A 235 2.56 -21.85 -5.23
N GLU A 236 1.60 -22.58 -5.81
CA GLU A 236 1.87 -23.78 -6.60
C GLU A 236 2.65 -23.45 -7.88
N TYR A 237 2.39 -22.30 -8.50
CA TYR A 237 3.14 -21.82 -9.66
C TYR A 237 4.59 -21.45 -9.33
N ILE A 238 4.84 -20.90 -8.13
CA ILE A 238 6.18 -20.58 -7.63
C ILE A 238 6.93 -21.86 -7.21
N ALA A 239 6.23 -22.81 -6.60
CA ALA A 239 6.78 -24.09 -6.17
C ALA A 239 7.07 -25.04 -7.35
N SER A 240 6.29 -24.91 -8.43
CA SER A 240 6.64 -25.50 -9.72
C SER A 240 7.69 -24.65 -10.41
N ASP A 241 8.45 -25.25 -11.34
CA ASP A 241 9.49 -24.57 -12.12
C ASP A 241 8.93 -23.48 -13.10
N GLY A 242 7.72 -22.97 -12.85
CA GLY A 242 7.04 -21.94 -13.64
C GLY A 242 7.78 -20.61 -13.66
N MET A 243 8.75 -20.41 -12.77
CA MET A 243 9.65 -19.25 -12.83
C MET A 243 10.68 -19.33 -13.95
N GLY A 244 10.97 -20.53 -14.49
CA GLY A 244 11.98 -20.74 -15.53
C GLY A 244 13.39 -20.34 -15.09
N PHE A 245 13.61 -20.22 -13.78
CA PHE A 245 14.93 -20.02 -13.15
C PHE A 245 15.49 -21.32 -12.58
N GLY A 246 14.67 -22.36 -12.40
CA GLY A 246 15.14 -23.73 -12.49
C GLY A 246 15.20 -24.08 -13.98
N GLY A 247 16.25 -24.76 -14.40
CA GLY A 247 16.09 -25.68 -15.54
C GLY A 247 15.24 -26.86 -15.08
N ASP A 248 15.07 -27.85 -15.96
CA ASP A 248 14.28 -29.10 -15.85
C ASP A 248 14.55 -30.00 -14.60
N GLY A 249 14.92 -29.45 -13.44
CA GLY A 249 15.53 -30.10 -12.29
C GLY A 249 17.01 -30.44 -12.47
N ASN A 250 17.58 -30.18 -13.65
CA ASN A 250 18.96 -30.56 -13.96
C ASN A 250 19.95 -29.52 -13.46
N GLU A 251 20.81 -29.92 -12.51
CA GLU A 251 21.93 -29.12 -12.07
C GLU A 251 22.89 -28.84 -13.23
N ILE A 252 23.26 -27.56 -13.41
CA ILE A 252 24.30 -27.17 -14.36
C ILE A 252 25.60 -26.90 -13.62
N GLN A 253 26.71 -27.47 -14.12
CA GLN A 253 28.03 -27.17 -13.57
C GLN A 253 28.50 -25.80 -14.08
N LEU A 254 28.38 -24.77 -13.25
CA LEU A 254 28.84 -23.43 -13.56
C LEU A 254 30.30 -23.23 -13.10
N VAL A 255 31.21 -22.95 -14.04
CA VAL A 255 32.61 -22.60 -13.74
C VAL A 255 32.82 -21.11 -13.97
N LEU A 256 33.04 -20.35 -12.89
CA LEU A 256 33.29 -18.90 -12.94
C LEU A 256 34.73 -18.59 -12.54
N ARG A 257 35.39 -17.70 -13.28
CA ARG A 257 36.72 -17.17 -12.93
C ARG A 257 36.57 -15.76 -12.35
N PHE A 258 36.98 -15.59 -11.11
CA PHE A 258 37.00 -14.29 -10.44
C PHE A 258 38.44 -13.78 -10.30
N TYR A 259 38.61 -12.46 -10.39
CA TYR A 259 39.84 -11.74 -10.11
C TYR A 259 39.66 -10.90 -8.84
N ASP A 260 40.76 -10.60 -8.15
CA ASP A 260 40.83 -9.61 -7.05
C ASP A 260 39.78 -9.76 -5.94
N GLY A 261 39.47 -11.01 -5.55
CA GLY A 261 38.55 -11.30 -4.44
C GLY A 261 37.07 -11.14 -4.75
N ALA A 262 36.69 -10.82 -5.99
CA ALA A 262 35.30 -10.62 -6.42
C ALA A 262 34.38 -11.85 -6.25
N GLY A 263 34.93 -13.04 -6.00
CA GLY A 263 34.18 -14.27 -5.74
C GLY A 263 33.79 -14.50 -4.28
N TYR A 264 34.17 -13.63 -3.33
CA TYR A 264 33.97 -13.87 -1.90
C TYR A 264 32.48 -14.01 -1.52
N ALA A 265 31.61 -13.20 -2.12
CA ALA A 265 30.16 -13.20 -1.85
C ALA A 265 29.45 -14.50 -2.30
N LEU A 266 30.06 -15.27 -3.21
CA LEU A 266 29.49 -16.53 -3.71
C LEU A 266 29.95 -17.76 -2.92
N ARG A 267 30.96 -17.63 -2.05
CA ARG A 267 31.44 -18.73 -1.19
C ARG A 267 30.61 -18.92 0.09
N SER A 268 29.84 -17.90 0.49
CA SER A 268 29.02 -17.93 1.72
C SER A 268 27.58 -18.39 1.49
N ILE A 269 27.20 -18.64 0.23
CA ILE A 269 25.86 -19.11 -0.14
C ILE A 269 25.93 -20.63 -0.23
N SER A 270 25.35 -21.32 0.74
CA SER A 270 25.11 -22.76 0.66
C SER A 270 23.86 -22.95 -0.20
N TRP A 271 24.00 -23.70 -1.30
CA TRP A 271 22.92 -24.03 -2.24
C TRP A 271 22.10 -25.21 -1.72
#